data_AF-A0A3D2WEK2-F1
#
_entry.id   AF-A0A3D2WEK2-F1
#
_cell.length_a   1.000
_cell.length_b   1.000
_cell.length_c   1.000
_cell.angle_alpha   90.00
_cell.angle_beta   90.00
_cell.angle_gamma   90.00
#
_symmetry.space_group_name_H-M   'P 1'
#
loop_
_entity.id
_entity.type
_entity.pdbx_description
1 polymer ?
#
loop_
_entity_poly.entity_id
_entity_poly.type
_entity_poly.pdbx_seq_one_letter_code
_entity_poly.pdbx_strand_id
1 'polypeptide(L)'
;MFFTSQQRETIEALSELIIPTTDTPGAITAGVPEFIELIVAEWYDTEDRERFMLGLTEVDERTQALAGVVFSQSEADTQTEILSALETEGLARIMSEEDPPTPFFQQFRGLVLSGYYSSEIGLRQELLYQPIPGRFDGCVDVSEV
;
A
#
# COMPACT_ATOMS: atom_id res chain seq x y z
N MET A 1 17.58 -8.54 -5.89
CA MET A 1 16.14 -8.47 -6.13
C MET A 1 15.54 -9.80 -5.71
N PHE A 2 14.62 -9.74 -4.76
CA PHE A 2 13.92 -10.86 -4.15
C PHE A 2 12.68 -11.24 -4.96
N PHE A 3 11.87 -10.25 -5.38
CA PHE A 3 10.73 -10.50 -6.24
C PHE A 3 11.14 -10.76 -7.70
N THR A 4 10.39 -11.64 -8.36
CA THR A 4 10.44 -11.78 -9.82
C THR A 4 9.89 -10.53 -10.50
N SER A 5 10.17 -10.37 -11.81
CA SER A 5 9.63 -9.24 -12.58
C SER A 5 8.10 -9.16 -12.52
N GLN A 6 7.43 -10.30 -12.72
CA GLN A 6 5.96 -10.36 -12.67
C GLN A 6 5.41 -9.97 -11.29
N GLN A 7 6.03 -10.47 -10.21
CA GLN A 7 5.63 -10.10 -8.85
C GLN A 7 5.81 -8.60 -8.61
N ARG A 8 6.90 -8.01 -9.10
CA ARG A 8 7.13 -6.56 -8.97
C ARG A 8 6.05 -5.76 -9.70
N GLU A 9 5.70 -6.15 -10.92
CA GLU A 9 4.61 -5.51 -11.67
C GLU A 9 3.27 -5.61 -10.92
N THR A 10 2.97 -6.76 -10.30
CA THR A 10 1.76 -6.92 -9.48
C THR A 10 1.82 -6.02 -8.22
N ILE A 11 2.97 -5.92 -7.54
CA ILE A 11 3.17 -5.03 -6.38
C ILE A 11 3.01 -3.55 -6.79
N GLU A 12 3.56 -3.15 -7.93
CA GLU A 12 3.44 -1.80 -8.48
C GLU A 12 1.96 -1.47 -8.75
N ALA A 13 1.25 -2.34 -9.49
CA ALA A 13 -0.16 -2.14 -9.80
C ALA A 13 -1.03 -2.06 -8.54
N LEU A 14 -0.81 -2.96 -7.56
CA LEU A 14 -1.53 -2.92 -6.29
C LEU A 14 -1.22 -1.65 -5.49
N SER A 15 0.04 -1.20 -5.47
CA SER A 15 0.44 0.01 -4.74
C SER A 15 -0.21 1.26 -5.33
N GLU A 16 -0.26 1.35 -6.66
CA GLU A 16 -0.91 2.46 -7.37
C GLU A 16 -2.42 2.52 -7.10
N LEU A 17 -3.10 1.38 -6.96
CA LEU A 17 -4.52 1.38 -6.60
C LEU A 17 -4.79 1.89 -5.19
N ILE A 18 -3.85 1.71 -4.25
CA ILE A 18 -4.02 2.13 -2.86
C ILE A 18 -3.69 3.62 -2.68
N ILE A 19 -2.61 4.11 -3.30
CA ILE A 19 -2.27 5.54 -3.35
C ILE A 19 -1.89 5.90 -4.79
N PRO A 20 -2.88 6.26 -5.63
CA PRO A 20 -2.63 6.62 -7.01
C PRO A 20 -1.99 7.99 -7.13
N THR A 21 -1.33 8.22 -8.25
CA THR A 21 -0.92 9.57 -8.64
C THR A 21 -2.15 10.42 -8.95
N THR A 22 -2.27 11.55 -8.27
CA THR A 22 -3.35 12.53 -8.48
C THR A 22 -2.74 13.93 -8.65
N ASP A 23 -3.10 14.89 -7.79
CA ASP A 23 -2.44 16.19 -7.72
C ASP A 23 -1.03 16.08 -7.10
N THR A 24 -0.76 14.99 -6.38
CA THR A 24 0.55 14.64 -5.82
C THR A 24 1.05 13.29 -6.38
N PRO A 25 2.38 13.05 -6.39
CA PRO A 25 2.93 11.79 -6.89
C PRO A 25 2.50 10.59 -6.05
N GLY A 26 2.05 9.50 -6.70
CA GLY A 26 1.54 8.30 -6.01
C GLY A 26 2.60 7.36 -5.44
N ALA A 27 2.15 6.18 -4.98
CA ALA A 27 2.98 5.17 -4.30
C ALA A 27 4.19 4.72 -5.12
N ILE A 28 4.03 4.50 -6.43
CA ILE A 28 5.13 4.07 -7.29
C ILE A 28 6.24 5.14 -7.30
N THR A 29 5.86 6.41 -7.51
CA THR A 29 6.84 7.51 -7.56
C THR A 29 7.50 7.75 -6.21
N ALA A 30 6.81 7.43 -5.11
CA ALA A 30 7.34 7.48 -3.75
C ALA A 30 8.30 6.33 -3.39
N GLY A 31 8.54 5.37 -4.30
CA GLY A 31 9.44 4.24 -4.07
C GLY A 31 8.86 3.17 -3.12
N VAL A 32 7.53 3.10 -3.03
CA VAL A 32 6.83 2.13 -2.18
C VAL A 32 7.09 0.67 -2.61
N PRO A 33 7.09 0.30 -3.91
CA PRO A 33 7.36 -1.08 -4.32
C PRO A 33 8.73 -1.60 -3.84
N GLU A 34 9.77 -0.77 -3.93
CA GLU A 34 11.11 -1.11 -3.45
C GLU A 34 11.17 -1.23 -1.92
N PHE A 35 10.45 -0.35 -1.22
CA PHE A 35 10.28 -0.45 0.23
C PHE A 35 9.63 -1.79 0.63
N ILE A 36 8.56 -2.20 -0.06
CA ILE A 36 7.88 -3.47 0.19
C ILE A 36 8.83 -4.65 -0.06
N GLU A 37 9.58 -4.65 -1.17
CA GLU A 37 10.54 -5.71 -1.48
C GLU A 37 11.61 -5.83 -0.38
N LEU A 38 12.12 -4.70 0.13
CA LEU A 38 13.08 -4.68 1.23
C LEU A 38 12.48 -5.27 2.52
N ILE A 39 11.27 -4.86 2.90
CA ILE A 39 10.63 -5.33 4.14
C ILE A 39 10.37 -6.84 4.07
N VAL A 40 9.83 -7.33 2.95
CA VAL A 40 9.50 -8.76 2.79
C VAL A 40 10.79 -9.61 2.72
N ALA A 41 11.83 -9.11 2.06
CA ALA A 41 13.09 -9.84 1.92
C ALA A 41 13.92 -9.88 3.21
N GLU A 42 14.00 -8.77 3.95
CA GLU A 42 15.00 -8.61 5.02
C GLU A 42 14.40 -8.52 6.44
N TRP A 43 13.12 -8.13 6.58
CA TRP A 43 12.50 -7.88 7.88
C TRP A 43 11.46 -8.92 8.29
N TYR A 44 10.69 -9.44 7.34
CA TYR A 44 9.70 -10.47 7.65
C TYR A 44 10.39 -11.73 8.14
N ASP A 45 9.80 -12.35 9.17
CA ASP A 45 10.14 -13.72 9.51
C ASP A 45 9.64 -14.69 8.43
N THR A 46 10.02 -15.96 8.54
CA THR A 46 9.66 -16.97 7.53
C THR A 46 8.15 -17.10 7.37
N GLU A 47 7.39 -17.05 8.45
CA GLU A 47 5.94 -17.29 8.40
C GLU A 47 5.20 -16.13 7.76
N ASP A 48 5.52 -14.89 8.16
CA ASP A 48 4.95 -13.68 7.56
C ASP A 48 5.34 -13.56 6.09
N ARG A 49 6.59 -13.92 5.72
CA ARG A 49 7.03 -13.93 4.33
C ARG A 49 6.27 -14.95 3.49
N GLU A 50 6.11 -16.17 3.98
CA GLU A 50 5.34 -17.21 3.27
C GLU A 50 3.87 -16.79 3.09
N ARG A 51 3.24 -16.25 4.13
CA ARG A 51 1.87 -15.72 4.05
C ARG A 51 1.74 -14.58 3.04
N PHE A 52 2.70 -13.65 3.02
CA PHE A 52 2.72 -12.56 2.04
C PHE A 52 2.84 -13.08 0.61
N MET A 53 3.78 -14.00 0.36
CA MET A 53 4.00 -14.57 -0.98
C MET A 53 2.81 -15.41 -1.46
N LEU A 54 2.12 -16.11 -0.54
CA LEU A 54 0.88 -16.82 -0.84
C LEU A 54 -0.22 -15.83 -1.25
N GLY A 55 -0.43 -14.77 -0.46
CA GLY A 55 -1.42 -13.75 -0.80
C GLY A 55 -1.15 -13.05 -2.13
N LEU A 56 0.12 -12.78 -2.45
CA LEU A 56 0.51 -12.23 -3.75
C LEU A 56 0.19 -13.20 -4.90
N THR A 57 0.37 -14.50 -4.68
CA THR A 57 0.01 -15.54 -5.66
C THR A 57 -1.50 -15.64 -5.83
N GLU A 58 -2.28 -15.59 -4.74
CA GLU A 58 -3.74 -15.62 -4.78
C GLU A 58 -4.32 -14.45 -5.58
N VAL A 59 -3.71 -13.26 -5.54
CA VAL A 59 -4.13 -12.11 -6.36
C VAL A 59 -4.08 -12.45 -7.86
N ASP A 60 -2.96 -13.02 -8.32
CA ASP A 60 -2.81 -13.41 -9.72
C ASP A 60 -3.73 -14.58 -10.08
N GLU A 61 -3.90 -15.57 -9.20
CA GLU A 61 -4.81 -16.70 -9.44
C GLU A 61 -6.27 -16.26 -9.56
N ARG A 62 -6.74 -15.36 -8.68
CA ARG A 62 -8.11 -14.82 -8.76
C ARG A 62 -8.31 -13.99 -10.03
N THR A 63 -7.30 -13.21 -10.42
CA THR A 63 -7.36 -12.45 -11.67
C THR A 63 -7.40 -13.37 -12.89
N GLN A 64 -6.57 -14.42 -12.90
CA GLN A 64 -6.54 -15.40 -13.97
C GLN A 64 -7.89 -16.13 -14.09
N ALA A 65 -8.54 -16.43 -12.98
CA ALA A 65 -9.87 -17.04 -12.97
C ALA A 65 -10.97 -16.11 -13.50
N LEU A 66 -10.88 -14.80 -13.22
CA LEU A 66 -11.89 -13.81 -13.60
C LEU A 66 -11.72 -13.27 -15.03
N ALA A 67 -10.48 -13.01 -15.44
CA ALA A 67 -10.15 -12.30 -16.68
C ALA A 67 -9.16 -13.05 -17.61
N GLY A 68 -8.61 -14.19 -17.19
CA GLY A 68 -7.71 -14.99 -18.02
C GLY A 68 -6.29 -14.42 -18.17
N VAL A 69 -5.94 -13.39 -17.39
CA VAL A 69 -4.63 -12.73 -17.36
C VAL A 69 -4.16 -12.54 -15.91
N VAL A 70 -2.88 -12.22 -15.73
CA VAL A 70 -2.30 -11.82 -14.43
C VAL A 70 -2.75 -10.42 -14.01
N PHE A 71 -2.68 -10.11 -12.71
CA PHE A 71 -3.23 -8.88 -12.14
C PHE A 71 -2.71 -7.61 -12.81
N SER A 72 -1.39 -7.51 -13.00
CA SER A 72 -0.75 -6.35 -13.62
C SER A 72 -1.19 -6.09 -15.07
N GLN A 73 -1.77 -7.08 -15.74
CA GLN A 73 -2.23 -7.01 -17.13
C GLN A 73 -3.76 -6.93 -17.26
N SER A 74 -4.48 -6.98 -16.15
CA SER A 74 -5.95 -6.87 -16.15
C SER A 74 -6.42 -5.43 -16.23
N GLU A 75 -7.67 -5.24 -16.68
CA GLU A 75 -8.31 -3.93 -16.75
C GLU A 75 -8.55 -3.34 -15.35
N ALA A 76 -8.59 -2.00 -15.24
CA ALA A 76 -8.73 -1.31 -13.97
C ALA A 76 -9.98 -1.72 -13.17
N ASP A 77 -11.10 -2.02 -13.86
CA ASP A 77 -12.33 -2.50 -13.22
C ASP A 77 -12.12 -3.87 -12.58
N THR A 78 -11.42 -4.79 -13.27
CA THR A 78 -11.08 -6.12 -12.73
C THR A 78 -10.14 -5.99 -11.53
N GLN A 79 -9.12 -5.14 -11.62
CA GLN A 79 -8.20 -4.90 -10.51
C GLN A 79 -8.94 -4.38 -9.27
N THR A 80 -9.86 -3.43 -9.47
CA THR A 80 -10.69 -2.85 -8.40
C THR A 80 -11.62 -3.89 -7.78
N GLU A 81 -12.23 -4.75 -8.60
CA GLU A 81 -13.08 -5.85 -8.14
C GLU A 81 -12.31 -6.82 -7.25
N ILE A 82 -11.14 -7.28 -7.70
CA ILE A 82 -10.27 -8.18 -6.93
C ILE A 82 -9.85 -7.54 -5.61
N LEU A 83 -9.42 -6.27 -5.63
CA LEU A 83 -8.97 -5.58 -4.43
C LEU A 83 -10.09 -5.39 -3.42
N SER A 84 -11.29 -5.01 -3.88
CA SER A 84 -12.48 -4.82 -3.04
C SER A 84 -12.93 -6.13 -2.38
N ALA A 85 -12.84 -7.24 -3.12
CA ALA A 85 -13.14 -8.57 -2.59
C ALA A 85 -12.14 -8.97 -1.48
N LEU A 86 -10.83 -8.77 -1.72
CA LEU A 86 -9.79 -9.06 -0.74
C LEU A 86 -9.93 -8.19 0.52
N GLU A 87 -10.28 -6.91 0.38
CA GLU A 87 -10.54 -6.03 1.51
C GLU A 87 -11.72 -6.54 2.35
N THR A 88 -12.84 -6.84 1.69
CA THR A 88 -14.07 -7.33 2.34
C THR A 88 -13.82 -8.64 3.08
N GLU A 89 -13.18 -9.60 2.43
CA GLU A 89 -12.83 -10.89 3.03
C GLU A 89 -11.86 -10.73 4.21
N GLY A 90 -10.86 -9.86 4.07
CA GLY A 90 -9.90 -9.59 5.12
C GLY A 90 -10.54 -8.96 6.35
N LEU A 91 -11.41 -7.97 6.16
CA LEU A 91 -12.16 -7.35 7.25
C LEU A 91 -13.07 -8.35 7.96
N ALA A 92 -13.76 -9.23 7.19
CA ALA A 92 -14.60 -10.28 7.77
C ALA A 92 -13.79 -11.26 8.64
N ARG A 93 -12.55 -11.61 8.23
CA ARG A 93 -11.66 -12.45 9.04
C ARG A 93 -11.23 -11.75 10.33
N ILE A 94 -10.82 -10.48 10.25
CA ILE A 94 -10.41 -9.69 11.42
C ILE A 94 -11.55 -9.56 12.44
N MET A 95 -12.80 -9.46 11.98
CA MET A 95 -13.98 -9.36 12.83
C MET A 95 -14.45 -10.70 13.41
N SER A 96 -13.82 -11.82 13.06
CA SER A 96 -14.17 -13.13 13.60
C SER A 96 -13.65 -13.30 15.03
N GLU A 97 -14.24 -14.23 15.79
CA GLU A 97 -13.88 -14.46 17.20
C GLU A 97 -12.56 -15.24 17.37
N GLU A 98 -12.05 -15.82 16.29
CA GLU A 98 -10.76 -16.52 16.25
C GLU A 98 -9.70 -15.49 15.88
N ASP A 99 -8.76 -15.16 16.77
CA ASP A 99 -7.66 -14.20 16.55
C ASP A 99 -6.81 -14.62 15.32
N PRO A 100 -7.13 -14.16 14.11
CA PRO A 100 -6.56 -14.73 12.90
C PRO A 100 -5.28 -13.96 12.55
N PRO A 101 -4.34 -14.59 11.83
CA PRO A 101 -3.24 -13.84 11.23
C PRO A 101 -3.78 -12.70 10.35
N THR A 102 -3.07 -11.57 10.34
CA THR A 102 -3.43 -10.42 9.51
C THR A 102 -3.60 -10.84 8.05
N PRO A 103 -4.76 -10.58 7.42
CA PRO A 103 -4.97 -10.96 6.03
C PRO A 103 -4.06 -10.15 5.09
N PHE A 104 -3.72 -10.77 3.96
CA PHE A 104 -2.77 -10.22 2.98
C PHE A 104 -3.06 -8.76 2.60
N PHE A 105 -4.30 -8.43 2.24
CA PHE A 105 -4.62 -7.07 1.78
C PHE A 105 -4.37 -6.02 2.88
N GLN A 106 -4.75 -6.29 4.13
CA GLN A 106 -4.51 -5.38 5.24
C GLN A 106 -3.02 -5.23 5.56
N GLN A 107 -2.27 -6.33 5.49
CA GLN A 107 -0.82 -6.31 5.62
C GLN A 107 -0.18 -5.46 4.51
N PHE A 108 -0.53 -5.73 3.24
CA PHE A 108 -0.03 -5.02 2.08
C PHE A 108 -0.38 -3.53 2.10
N ARG A 109 -1.64 -3.19 2.38
CA ARG A 109 -2.11 -1.81 2.54
C ARG A 109 -1.36 -1.08 3.65
N GLY A 110 -1.11 -1.76 4.77
CA GLY A 110 -0.29 -1.22 5.86
C GLY A 110 1.12 -0.86 5.42
N LEU A 111 1.75 -1.71 4.60
CA LEU A 111 3.07 -1.43 4.02
C LEU A 111 3.03 -0.25 3.05
N VAL A 112 2.02 -0.17 2.18
CA VAL A 112 1.89 0.96 1.23
C VAL A 112 1.74 2.28 1.97
N LEU A 113 0.86 2.34 2.97
CA LEU A 113 0.67 3.54 3.79
C LEU A 113 1.95 3.91 4.54
N SER A 114 2.63 2.93 5.14
CA SER A 114 3.87 3.17 5.89
C SER A 114 5.00 3.64 4.98
N GLY A 115 5.18 3.00 3.82
CA GLY A 115 6.19 3.38 2.84
C GLY A 115 5.93 4.79 2.28
N TYR A 116 4.68 5.09 1.91
CA TYR A 116 4.33 6.38 1.35
C TYR A 116 4.47 7.52 2.37
N TYR A 117 3.88 7.39 3.56
CA TYR A 117 3.91 8.46 4.57
C TYR A 117 5.22 8.57 5.35
N SER A 118 6.18 7.66 5.14
CA SER A 118 7.57 7.84 5.57
C SER A 118 8.49 8.35 4.45
N SER A 119 8.00 8.43 3.21
CA SER A 119 8.75 8.97 2.07
C SER A 119 8.79 10.50 2.10
N GLU A 120 9.77 11.08 1.40
CA GLU A 120 9.83 12.54 1.22
C GLU A 120 8.59 13.09 0.50
N ILE A 121 8.07 12.36 -0.50
CA ILE A 121 6.87 12.75 -1.25
C ILE A 121 5.65 12.82 -0.33
N GLY A 122 5.36 11.75 0.40
CA GLY A 122 4.21 11.71 1.31
C GLY A 122 4.31 12.75 2.43
N LEU A 123 5.50 12.97 2.98
CA LEU A 123 5.68 13.96 4.06
C LEU A 123 5.60 15.41 3.57
N ARG A 124 6.29 15.76 2.48
CA ARG A 124 6.45 17.17 2.08
C ARG A 124 5.41 17.66 1.10
N GLN A 125 4.91 16.79 0.21
CA GLN A 125 4.02 17.20 -0.87
C GLN A 125 2.56 16.90 -0.53
N GLU A 126 2.28 15.73 0.04
CA GLU A 126 0.92 15.35 0.44
C GLU A 126 0.54 15.95 1.80
N LEU A 127 1.31 15.65 2.85
CA LEU A 127 1.00 16.11 4.20
C LEU A 127 1.38 17.57 4.47
N LEU A 128 2.14 18.21 3.58
CA LEU A 128 2.73 19.54 3.77
C LEU A 128 3.35 19.70 5.17
N TYR A 129 4.03 18.64 5.63
CA TYR A 129 4.45 18.55 7.02
C TYR A 129 5.44 19.66 7.38
N GLN A 130 5.02 20.53 8.31
CA GLN A 130 5.83 21.62 8.82
C GLN A 130 6.27 21.31 10.27
N PRO A 131 7.47 20.73 10.47
CA PRO A 131 7.93 20.27 11.80
C PRO A 131 8.07 21.39 12.82
N ILE A 132 8.26 22.63 12.35
CA ILE A 132 8.33 23.83 13.18
C ILE A 132 7.20 24.75 12.72
N PRO A 133 6.07 24.81 13.46
CA PRO A 133 5.04 25.82 13.21
C PRO A 133 5.74 27.18 13.20
N GLY A 134 5.32 28.07 12.29
CA GLY A 134 5.95 29.37 12.12
C GLY A 134 6.09 30.16 13.44
N ARG A 135 6.82 31.27 13.39
CA ARG A 135 7.08 32.11 14.57
C ARG A 135 5.79 32.37 15.36
N PHE A 136 5.76 31.94 16.62
CA PHE A 136 4.63 32.22 17.52
C PHE A 136 4.74 33.66 18.01
N ASP A 137 3.87 34.53 17.49
CA ASP A 137 3.79 35.93 17.88
C ASP A 137 2.71 36.11 18.96
N GLY A 138 3.11 35.94 20.23
CA GLY A 138 2.19 35.90 21.37
C GLY A 138 1.55 37.24 21.78
N CYS A 139 2.02 38.36 21.23
CA CYS A 139 1.50 39.71 21.49
C CYS A 139 1.42 40.51 20.18
N VAL A 140 0.55 40.09 19.26
CA VAL A 140 0.11 40.94 18.14
C VAL A 140 -1.21 41.61 18.50
N ASP A 141 -1.38 42.86 18.07
CA ASP A 141 -2.64 43.57 18.22
C ASP A 141 -3.71 42.82 17.39
N VAL A 142 -4.95 42.74 17.88
CA VAL A 142 -6.03 41.99 17.18
C VAL A 142 -6.28 42.58 15.78
N SER A 143 -5.92 43.84 15.57
CA SER A 143 -6.01 44.51 14.27
C SER A 143 -4.95 44.09 13.24
N GLU A 144 -3.93 43.31 13.65
CA GLU A 144 -2.81 42.88 12.80
C GLU A 144 -2.85 41.40 12.40
N VAL A 145 -3.95 40.69 12.73
CA VAL A 145 -4.22 39.28 12.37
C VAL A 145 -5.35 39.19 11.34
#